data_AF-A0A8H6E484-F1
#
_entry.id   AF-A0A8H6E484-F1
#
_cell.length_a   1.000
_cell.length_b   1.000
_cell.length_c   1.000
_cell.angle_alpha   90.00
_cell.angle_beta   90.00
_cell.angle_gamma   90.00
#
_symmetry.space_group_name_H-M   'P 1'
#
loop_
_entity.id
_entity.type
_entity.pdbx_description
1 polymer ?
#
loop_
_entity_poly.entity_id
_entity_poly.type
_entity_poly.pdbx_seq_one_letter_code
_entity_poly.pdbx_strand_id
1 'polypeptide(L)'
;MPTGGGKSMLFMVPAFAGPGGTTIVVVPLVALRADMARRCQELGISCVPWESRRPPDAASIVLVTPESAVSPDFQTYLNRLRWTRRFDRILIDECHVVLNPQRYFRPQMAQLGGLVLARTQMVWLTTTLLPSMEEELCRRMKHHWAAVTIYRARTSRPNVAYQVWRPPIAAVGREPSNAWF
;
A
#
# COMPACT_ATOMS: atom_id res chain seq x y z
N MET A 1 6.61 1.23 8.67
CA MET A 1 5.99 0.94 9.99
C MET A 1 5.50 -0.50 10.01
N PRO A 2 5.53 -1.24 11.14
CA PRO A 2 5.06 -2.63 11.20
C PRO A 2 3.57 -2.78 10.80
N THR A 3 3.16 -3.98 10.41
CA THR A 3 1.73 -4.33 10.24
C THR A 3 1.02 -4.17 11.59
N GLY A 4 -0.17 -3.57 11.58
CA GLY A 4 -0.88 -3.19 12.80
C GLY A 4 -0.33 -1.96 13.53
N GLY A 5 0.78 -1.36 13.07
CA GLY A 5 1.37 -0.16 13.70
C GLY A 5 0.61 1.16 13.46
N GLY A 6 -0.64 1.12 13.01
CA GLY A 6 -1.45 2.33 12.80
C GLY A 6 -1.26 3.04 11.46
N LYS A 7 -0.68 2.40 10.43
CA LYS A 7 -0.51 3.02 9.09
C LYS A 7 -1.80 3.61 8.52
N SER A 8 -2.94 2.95 8.77
CA SER A 8 -4.25 3.44 8.28
C SER A 8 -4.66 4.79 8.89
N MET A 9 -4.18 5.13 10.09
CA MET A 9 -4.48 6.41 10.73
C MET A 9 -3.94 7.60 9.93
N LEU A 10 -2.88 7.40 9.12
CA LEU A 10 -2.27 8.45 8.31
C LEU A 10 -3.20 9.01 7.23
N PHE A 11 -4.29 8.30 6.90
CA PHE A 11 -5.33 8.81 6.02
C PHE A 11 -6.70 8.94 6.71
N MET A 12 -7.00 8.12 7.72
CA MET A 12 -8.26 8.23 8.46
C MET A 12 -8.34 9.49 9.31
N VAL A 13 -7.28 9.85 10.03
CA VAL A 13 -7.28 11.05 10.90
C VAL A 13 -7.43 12.33 10.07
N PRO A 14 -6.68 12.54 8.96
CA PRO A 14 -6.91 13.70 8.10
C PRO A 14 -8.32 13.75 7.51
N ALA A 15 -8.85 12.61 7.04
CA ALA A 15 -10.19 12.53 6.47
C ALA A 15 -11.31 12.80 7.50
N PHE A 16 -11.06 12.52 8.78
CA PHE A 16 -11.98 12.81 9.87
C PHE A 16 -11.89 14.27 10.35
N ALA A 17 -10.68 14.81 10.47
CA ALA A 17 -10.43 16.10 11.11
C ALA A 17 -10.72 17.31 10.21
N GLY A 18 -10.64 17.16 8.88
CA GLY A 18 -10.78 18.26 7.93
C GLY A 18 -11.87 17.98 6.90
N PRO A 19 -13.06 18.60 6.98
CA PRO A 19 -14.03 18.53 5.90
C PRO A 19 -13.53 19.32 4.68
N GLY A 20 -13.64 18.75 3.48
CA GLY A 20 -13.54 19.52 2.24
C GLY A 20 -12.72 18.90 1.11
N GLY A 21 -11.90 17.89 1.41
CA GLY A 21 -11.05 17.24 0.41
C GLY A 21 -11.17 15.71 0.36
N THR A 22 -10.68 15.18 -0.74
CA THR A 22 -10.71 13.77 -1.09
C THR A 22 -9.28 13.24 -1.06
N THR A 23 -9.10 12.20 -0.24
CA THR A 23 -7.89 11.41 -0.15
C THR A 23 -8.00 10.17 -1.02
N ILE A 24 -7.06 9.98 -1.93
CA ILE A 24 -6.97 8.78 -2.77
C ILE A 24 -6.10 7.75 -2.06
N VAL A 25 -6.55 6.51 -1.94
CA VAL A 25 -5.75 5.41 -1.39
C VAL A 25 -5.65 4.27 -2.41
N VAL A 26 -4.46 4.09 -2.97
CA VAL A 26 -4.14 2.98 -3.87
C VAL A 26 -3.85 1.74 -3.04
N VAL A 27 -4.65 0.69 -3.22
CA VAL A 27 -4.53 -0.57 -2.49
C VAL A 27 -4.35 -1.76 -3.43
N PRO A 28 -3.21 -2.48 -3.37
CA PRO A 28 -2.90 -3.56 -4.32
C PRO A 28 -3.71 -4.83 -4.08
N LEU A 29 -4.16 -5.06 -2.85
CA LEU A 29 -4.95 -6.22 -2.45
C LEU A 29 -6.42 -5.85 -2.33
N VAL A 30 -7.27 -6.45 -3.17
CA VAL A 30 -8.73 -6.22 -3.16
C VAL A 30 -9.34 -6.60 -1.81
N ALA A 31 -8.84 -7.68 -1.19
CA ALA A 31 -9.30 -8.14 0.12
C ALA A 31 -9.16 -7.08 1.23
N LEU A 32 -8.19 -6.17 1.14
CA LEU A 32 -7.99 -5.12 2.15
C LEU A 32 -9.00 -3.97 2.03
N ARG A 33 -9.65 -3.81 0.87
CA ARG A 33 -10.61 -2.71 0.63
C ARG A 33 -11.82 -2.81 1.52
N ALA A 34 -12.41 -4.00 1.60
CA ALA A 34 -13.65 -4.22 2.35
C ALA A 34 -13.42 -3.93 3.84
N ASP A 35 -12.28 -4.39 4.38
CA ASP A 35 -11.92 -4.12 5.77
C ASP A 35 -11.61 -2.63 6.02
N MET A 36 -10.93 -1.94 5.09
CA MET A 36 -10.70 -0.50 5.20
C MET A 36 -11.99 0.32 5.11
N ALA A 37 -12.89 -0.04 4.19
CA ALA A 37 -14.18 0.61 4.03
C ALA A 37 -15.04 0.44 5.30
N ARG A 38 -15.11 -0.79 5.84
CA ARG A 38 -15.80 -1.08 7.11
C ARG A 38 -15.26 -0.23 8.26
N ARG A 39 -13.93 -0.17 8.44
CA ARG A 39 -13.30 0.64 9.49
C ARG A 39 -13.59 2.14 9.33
N CYS A 40 -13.62 2.66 8.10
CA CYS A 40 -14.00 4.05 7.86
C CYS A 40 -15.47 4.31 8.20
N GLN A 41 -16.38 3.39 7.85
CA GLN A 41 -17.80 3.50 8.17
C GLN A 41 -18.05 3.54 9.69
N GLU A 42 -17.35 2.71 10.45
CA GLU A 42 -17.41 2.70 11.92
C GLU A 42 -16.98 4.04 12.54
N LEU A 43 -16.16 4.81 11.84
CA LEU A 43 -15.69 6.13 12.24
C LEU A 43 -16.49 7.29 11.61
N GLY A 44 -17.55 6.99 10.86
CA GLY A 44 -18.35 7.99 10.14
C GLY A 44 -17.62 8.67 8.97
N ILE A 45 -16.53 8.07 8.47
CA ILE A 45 -15.75 8.61 7.36
C ILE A 45 -16.29 8.05 6.05
N SER A 46 -16.68 8.94 5.11
CA SER A 46 -17.11 8.54 3.77
C SER A 46 -15.95 7.92 2.99
N CYS A 47 -15.97 6.60 2.84
CA CYS A 47 -14.95 5.80 2.17
C CYS A 47 -15.59 4.89 1.13
N VAL A 48 -15.21 5.06 -0.13
CA VAL A 48 -15.84 4.37 -1.25
C VAL A 48 -14.82 3.82 -2.23
N PRO A 49 -15.07 2.65 -2.86
CA PRO A 49 -14.23 2.18 -3.93
C PRO A 49 -14.39 3.06 -5.19
N TRP A 50 -13.30 3.23 -5.94
CA TRP A 50 -13.34 3.87 -7.24
C TRP A 50 -14.08 3.00 -8.27
N GLU A 51 -15.08 3.60 -8.91
CA GLU A 51 -15.78 3.03 -10.06
C GLU A 51 -15.89 4.10 -11.16
N SER A 52 -15.39 3.80 -12.36
CA SER A 52 -15.35 4.78 -13.46
C SER A 52 -16.74 5.31 -13.86
N ARG A 53 -17.77 4.46 -13.77
CA ARG A 53 -19.15 4.81 -14.13
C ARG A 53 -19.87 5.68 -13.09
N ARG A 54 -19.39 5.70 -11.84
CA ARG A 54 -20.00 6.46 -10.74
C ARG A 54 -18.91 7.13 -9.90
N PRO A 55 -18.33 8.23 -10.41
CA PRO A 55 -17.24 8.90 -9.72
C PRO A 55 -17.67 9.44 -8.34
N PRO A 56 -16.90 9.18 -7.28
CA PRO A 56 -17.27 9.58 -5.92
C PRO A 56 -16.82 11.00 -5.57
N ASP A 57 -17.50 12.03 -6.10
CA ASP A 57 -17.08 13.45 -5.93
C ASP A 57 -17.25 14.04 -4.52
N ALA A 58 -18.01 13.36 -3.65
CA ALA A 58 -18.28 13.80 -2.28
C ALA A 58 -17.54 12.96 -1.22
N ALA A 59 -16.78 11.95 -1.62
CA ALA A 59 -16.14 11.05 -0.66
C ALA A 59 -14.87 11.65 -0.06
N SER A 60 -14.70 11.49 1.25
CA SER A 60 -13.47 11.84 1.96
C SER A 60 -12.32 10.92 1.58
N ILE A 61 -12.60 9.63 1.34
CA ILE A 61 -11.62 8.63 0.93
C ILE A 61 -12.12 7.86 -0.29
N VAL A 62 -11.25 7.68 -1.28
CA VAL A 62 -11.50 6.85 -2.46
C VAL A 62 -10.45 5.74 -2.55
N LEU A 63 -10.90 4.49 -2.48
CA LEU A 63 -10.06 3.30 -2.58
C LEU A 63 -9.91 2.88 -4.04
N VAL A 64 -8.70 2.87 -4.59
CA VAL A 64 -8.43 2.60 -6.00
C VAL A 64 -7.47 1.42 -6.19
N THR A 65 -7.65 0.62 -7.24
CA THR A 65 -6.70 -0.45 -7.62
C THR A 65 -5.50 0.15 -8.33
N PRO A 66 -4.34 -0.52 -8.33
CA PRO A 66 -3.26 -0.17 -9.25
C PRO A 66 -3.74 -0.13 -10.71
N GLU A 67 -4.58 -1.09 -11.10
CA GLU A 67 -5.15 -1.19 -12.45
C GLU A 67 -6.00 0.02 -12.83
N SER A 68 -6.86 0.50 -11.92
CA SER A 68 -7.67 1.69 -12.17
C SER A 68 -6.88 2.97 -11.99
N ALA A 69 -5.88 3.01 -11.10
CA ALA A 69 -5.10 4.20 -10.81
C ALA A 69 -4.28 4.68 -12.03
N VAL A 70 -4.01 3.78 -12.99
CA VAL A 70 -3.30 4.11 -14.22
C VAL A 70 -4.22 4.31 -15.42
N SER A 71 -5.54 4.24 -15.23
CA SER A 71 -6.49 4.41 -16.33
C SER A 71 -6.70 5.90 -16.69
N PRO A 72 -7.04 6.20 -17.96
CA PRO A 72 -7.37 7.57 -18.39
C PRO A 72 -8.57 8.17 -17.63
N ASP A 73 -9.59 7.37 -17.34
CA ASP A 73 -10.78 7.80 -16.58
C ASP A 73 -10.39 8.29 -15.18
N PHE A 74 -9.48 7.57 -14.53
CA PHE A 74 -9.01 7.96 -13.22
C PHE A 74 -8.18 9.25 -13.27
N GLN A 75 -7.33 9.43 -14.28
CA GLN A 75 -6.62 10.69 -14.47
C GLN A 75 -7.57 11.87 -14.68
N THR A 76 -8.65 11.67 -15.44
CA THR A 76 -9.72 12.66 -15.62
C THR A 76 -10.35 13.04 -14.28
N TYR A 77 -10.64 12.05 -13.44
CA TYR A 77 -11.16 12.26 -12.09
C TYR A 77 -10.19 13.03 -11.19
N LEU A 78 -8.90 12.66 -11.16
CA LEU A 78 -7.90 13.39 -10.40
C LEU A 78 -7.81 14.85 -10.84
N ASN A 79 -7.82 15.11 -12.15
CA ASN A 79 -7.82 16.47 -12.67
C ASN A 79 -9.05 17.24 -12.20
N ARG A 80 -10.24 16.64 -12.23
CA ARG A 80 -11.45 17.29 -11.72
C ARG A 80 -11.34 17.65 -10.23
N LEU A 81 -10.84 16.73 -9.38
CA LEU A 81 -10.63 17.02 -7.96
C LEU A 81 -9.65 18.19 -7.75
N ARG A 82 -8.61 18.30 -8.58
CA ARG A 82 -7.67 19.44 -8.54
C ARG A 82 -8.34 20.74 -8.92
N TRP A 83 -9.10 20.75 -10.01
CA TRP A 83 -9.82 21.93 -10.49
C TRP A 83 -10.83 22.45 -9.46
N THR A 84 -11.50 21.55 -8.73
CA THR A 84 -12.44 21.90 -7.67
C THR A 84 -11.79 22.16 -6.31
N ARG A 85 -10.45 22.10 -6.21
CA ARG A 85 -9.67 22.23 -4.98
C ARG A 85 -10.09 21.27 -3.87
N ARG A 86 -10.51 20.06 -4.27
CA ARG A 86 -10.90 18.96 -3.37
C ARG A 86 -9.88 17.84 -3.37
N PHE A 87 -8.69 17.99 -3.96
CA PHE A 87 -7.68 16.93 -3.96
C PHE A 87 -6.66 17.12 -2.84
N ASP A 88 -6.71 16.29 -1.81
CA ASP A 88 -5.81 16.44 -0.66
C ASP A 88 -4.47 15.75 -0.84
N ARG A 89 -4.51 14.44 -1.15
CA ARG A 89 -3.33 13.57 -1.15
C ARG A 89 -3.60 12.23 -1.83
N ILE A 90 -2.52 11.59 -2.25
CA ILE A 90 -2.49 10.21 -2.70
C ILE A 90 -1.70 9.39 -1.69
N LEU A 91 -2.28 8.30 -1.21
CA LEU A 91 -1.58 7.27 -0.46
C LEU A 91 -1.43 6.03 -1.33
N ILE A 92 -0.26 5.40 -1.26
CA ILE A 92 0.02 4.13 -1.94
C ILE A 92 0.39 3.11 -0.87
N ASP A 93 -0.52 2.19 -0.60
CA ASP A 93 -0.30 1.09 0.33
C ASP A 93 0.52 -0.03 -0.32
N GLU A 94 1.32 -0.70 0.50
CA GLU A 94 2.35 -1.65 0.08
C GLU A 94 3.18 -1.15 -1.11
N CYS A 95 3.66 0.09 -1.04
CA CYS A 95 4.37 0.76 -2.12
C CYS A 95 5.62 -0.01 -2.60
N HIS A 96 6.22 -0.83 -1.73
CA HIS A 96 7.39 -1.65 -2.04
C HIS A 96 7.14 -2.64 -3.19
N VAL A 97 5.87 -2.98 -3.50
CA VAL A 97 5.53 -3.86 -4.62
C VAL A 97 5.99 -3.30 -5.96
N VAL A 98 6.15 -1.98 -6.11
CA VAL A 98 6.73 -1.36 -7.32
C VAL A 98 8.14 -1.85 -7.62
N LEU A 99 8.86 -2.34 -6.61
CA LEU A 99 10.22 -2.86 -6.71
C LEU A 99 10.27 -4.34 -7.11
N ASN A 100 9.15 -5.05 -7.04
CA ASN A 100 9.13 -6.50 -7.26
C ASN A 100 9.61 -6.81 -8.69
N PRO A 101 10.69 -7.59 -8.86
CA PRO A 101 11.18 -7.98 -10.18
C PRO A 101 10.25 -8.99 -10.87
N GLN A 102 9.38 -9.69 -10.12
CA GLN A 102 8.44 -10.66 -10.65
C GLN A 102 7.30 -9.95 -11.39
N ARG A 103 7.42 -9.86 -12.72
CA ARG A 103 6.51 -9.14 -13.62
C ARG A 103 5.04 -9.59 -13.58
N TYR A 104 4.70 -10.69 -12.91
CA TYR A 104 3.35 -11.25 -12.87
C TYR A 104 2.50 -10.75 -11.70
N PHE A 105 3.10 -10.23 -10.63
CA PHE A 105 2.34 -9.75 -9.48
C PHE A 105 2.02 -8.25 -9.64
N ARG A 106 0.78 -7.94 -10.04
CA ARG A 106 0.23 -6.57 -10.19
C ARG A 106 1.14 -5.64 -11.03
N PRO A 107 1.33 -5.90 -12.33
CA PRO A 107 2.27 -5.15 -13.17
C PRO A 107 2.00 -3.64 -13.22
N GLN A 108 0.77 -3.21 -12.99
CA GLN A 108 0.37 -1.79 -12.95
C GLN A 108 0.98 -1.04 -11.76
N MET A 109 1.46 -1.72 -10.72
CA MET A 109 2.22 -1.09 -9.64
C MET A 109 3.44 -0.33 -10.19
N ALA A 110 4.15 -0.89 -11.18
CA ALA A 110 5.32 -0.28 -11.81
C ALA A 110 5.01 1.07 -12.48
N GLN A 111 3.75 1.33 -12.82
CA GLN A 111 3.30 2.53 -13.51
C GLN A 111 2.82 3.63 -12.53
N LEU A 112 2.68 3.33 -11.24
CA LEU A 112 2.16 4.29 -10.25
C LEU A 112 3.05 5.51 -10.03
N GLY A 113 4.33 5.44 -10.40
CA GLY A 113 5.18 6.65 -10.45
C GLY A 113 4.65 7.73 -11.40
N GLY A 114 3.80 7.38 -12.37
CA GLY A 114 3.10 8.34 -13.22
C GLY A 114 2.13 9.26 -12.46
N LEU A 115 1.67 8.87 -11.26
CA LEU A 115 0.77 9.69 -10.43
C LEU A 115 1.42 10.98 -9.94
N VAL A 116 2.75 11.14 -10.05
CA VAL A 116 3.44 12.41 -9.80
C VAL A 116 2.88 13.57 -10.65
N LEU A 117 2.35 13.26 -11.84
CA LEU A 117 1.70 14.23 -12.73
C LEU A 117 0.43 14.85 -12.12
N ALA A 118 -0.15 14.20 -11.13
CA ALA A 118 -1.28 14.73 -10.38
C ALA A 118 -0.87 15.90 -9.46
N ARG A 119 0.43 16.19 -9.31
CA ARG A 119 0.98 17.38 -8.61
C ARG A 119 0.32 17.64 -7.25
N THR A 120 0.12 16.56 -6.49
CA THR A 120 -0.51 16.55 -5.18
C THR A 120 0.38 15.72 -4.25
N GLN A 121 0.33 15.96 -2.94
CA GLN A 121 1.17 15.24 -1.99
C GLN A 121 0.96 13.72 -2.11
N MET A 122 2.07 12.98 -2.17
CA MET A 122 2.06 11.52 -2.16
C MET A 122 2.66 10.99 -0.85
N VAL A 123 2.02 9.98 -0.28
CA VAL A 123 2.49 9.27 0.92
C VAL A 123 2.60 7.79 0.58
N TRP A 124 3.78 7.21 0.77
CA TRP A 124 4.01 5.80 0.48
C TRP A 124 4.10 4.99 1.75
N LEU A 125 3.25 3.97 1.85
CA LEU A 125 3.12 3.14 3.04
C LEU A 125 3.66 1.75 2.74
N THR A 126 4.52 1.27 3.64
CA THR A 126 5.08 -0.08 3.54
C THR A 126 5.60 -0.57 4.88
N THR A 127 5.59 -1.90 5.02
CA THR A 127 6.15 -2.61 6.17
C THR A 127 7.52 -3.20 5.89
N THR A 128 7.77 -3.64 4.65
CA THR A 128 8.81 -4.59 4.28
C THR A 128 9.90 -3.99 3.39
N LEU A 129 9.99 -2.66 3.30
CA LEU A 129 11.02 -1.99 2.50
C LEU A 129 12.38 -2.06 3.19
N LEU A 130 13.34 -2.72 2.52
CA LEU A 130 14.75 -2.72 2.93
C LEU A 130 15.33 -1.30 2.84
N PRO A 131 16.17 -0.86 3.79
CA PRO A 131 16.80 0.47 3.74
C PRO A 131 17.58 0.73 2.44
N SER A 132 18.28 -0.29 1.92
CA SER A 132 19.04 -0.18 0.66
C SER A 132 18.17 0.03 -0.59
N MET A 133 16.86 -0.16 -0.48
CA MET A 133 15.91 -0.05 -1.60
C MET A 133 15.12 1.26 -1.58
N GLU A 134 15.34 2.13 -0.60
CA GLU A 134 14.58 3.38 -0.47
C GLU A 134 14.82 4.34 -1.65
N GLU A 135 16.06 4.47 -2.11
CA GLU A 135 16.41 5.32 -3.26
C GLU A 135 15.83 4.76 -4.57
N GLU A 136 15.93 3.45 -4.76
CA GLU A 136 15.33 2.77 -5.91
C GLU A 136 13.80 2.92 -5.92
N LEU A 137 13.15 2.88 -4.74
CA LEU A 137 11.72 3.18 -4.62
C LEU A 137 11.42 4.59 -5.10
N CYS A 138 12.16 5.59 -4.63
CA CYS A 138 11.98 6.98 -5.05
C CYS A 138 12.15 7.14 -6.56
N ARG A 139 13.18 6.50 -7.13
CA ARG A 139 13.44 6.49 -8.57
C ARG A 139 12.26 5.92 -9.36
N ARG A 140 11.73 4.75 -8.96
CA ARG A 140 10.55 4.15 -9.63
C ARG A 140 9.28 4.96 -9.46
N MET A 141 9.13 5.62 -8.32
CA MET A 141 8.04 6.54 -8.05
C MET A 141 8.18 7.90 -8.76
N LYS A 142 9.29 8.13 -9.47
CA LYS A 142 9.61 9.37 -10.19
C LYS A 142 9.76 10.59 -9.28
N HIS A 143 10.29 10.39 -8.08
CA HIS A 143 10.66 11.47 -7.16
C HIS A 143 12.16 11.50 -6.91
N HIS A 144 12.69 12.70 -6.74
CA HIS A 144 14.07 12.87 -6.34
C HIS A 144 14.23 12.54 -4.84
N TRP A 145 15.24 11.74 -4.50
CA TRP A 145 15.48 11.28 -3.12
C TRP A 145 15.53 12.42 -2.10
N ALA A 146 16.24 13.50 -2.42
CA ALA A 146 16.38 14.65 -1.50
C ALA A 146 15.07 15.42 -1.25
N ALA A 147 14.02 15.17 -2.04
CA ALA A 147 12.69 15.77 -1.86
C ALA A 147 11.73 14.88 -1.05
N VAL A 148 12.17 13.69 -0.61
CA VAL A 148 11.35 12.71 0.11
C VAL A 148 11.78 12.66 1.57
N THR A 149 10.81 12.82 2.48
CA THR A 149 11.04 12.58 3.91
C THR A 149 10.65 11.15 4.28
N ILE A 150 11.56 10.44 4.95
CA ILE A 150 11.36 9.03 5.34
C ILE A 150 11.17 8.90 6.85
N TYR A 151 10.09 8.22 7.22
CA TYR A 151 9.80 7.84 8.60
C TYR A 151 9.88 6.33 8.76
N ARG A 152 10.87 5.85 9.51
CA ARG A 152 11.10 4.42 9.76
C ARG A 152 10.93 4.10 11.24
N ALA A 153 9.90 3.32 11.56
CA ALA A 153 9.69 2.76 12.89
C ALA A 153 10.51 1.47 13.07
N ARG A 154 10.86 1.15 14.32
CA ARG A 154 11.51 -0.12 14.69
C ARG A 154 10.56 -1.29 14.40
N THR A 155 11.13 -2.41 13.95
CA THR A 155 10.41 -3.69 13.78
C THR A 155 10.39 -4.52 15.07
N SER A 156 11.29 -4.24 16.01
CA SER A 156 11.34 -4.93 17.30
C SER A 156 10.08 -4.66 18.12
N ARG A 157 9.54 -5.73 18.71
CA ARG A 157 8.38 -5.67 19.60
C ARG A 157 8.82 -6.20 20.97
N PRO A 158 8.88 -5.36 22.02
CA PRO A 158 9.37 -5.78 23.33
C PRO A 158 8.48 -6.84 23.99
N ASN A 159 7.22 -6.93 23.54
CA ASN A 159 6.23 -7.90 24.01
C ASN A 159 6.20 -9.19 23.18
N VAL A 160 7.18 -9.45 22.30
CA VAL A 160 7.26 -10.66 21.46
C VAL A 160 8.60 -11.35 21.71
N ALA A 161 8.54 -12.58 22.22
CA ALA A 161 9.68 -13.47 22.34
C ALA A 161 9.73 -14.44 21.15
N TYR A 162 10.93 -14.75 20.67
CA TYR A 162 11.15 -15.71 19.58
C TYR A 162 11.81 -16.96 20.14
N GLN A 163 11.24 -18.13 19.86
CA GLN A 163 11.82 -19.43 20.21
C GLN A 163 11.89 -20.30 18.95
N VAL A 164 13.02 -20.99 18.76
CA VAL A 164 13.19 -21.99 17.71
C VAL A 164 13.13 -23.36 18.36
N TRP A 165 12.24 -24.21 17.90
CA TRP A 165 12.15 -25.60 18.34
C TRP A 165 12.46 -26.53 17.18
N ARG A 166 13.25 -27.58 17.44
CA ARG A 166 13.55 -28.63 16.47
C ARG A 166 12.62 -29.81 16.75
N PRO A 167 11.66 -30.13 15.86
CA PRO A 167 10.85 -31.32 16.03
C PRO A 167 11.71 -32.58 15.93
N PRO A 168 11.39 -33.64 16.70
CA PRO A 168 11.95 -34.95 16.44
C PRO A 168 11.47 -35.40 15.05
N ILE A 169 12.40 -35.51 14.11
CA ILE A 169 12.14 -36.14 12.82
C ILE A 169 12.32 -37.64 13.07
N ALA A 170 11.23 -38.40 13.01
CA ALA A 170 11.32 -39.86 13.04
C ALA A 170 12.25 -40.29 11.91
N ALA A 171 13.29 -41.06 12.24
CA ALA A 171 14.14 -41.66 11.23
C ALA A 171 13.23 -42.54 10.35
N VAL A 172 12.96 -42.10 9.12
CA VAL A 172 12.47 -43.00 8.09
C VAL A 172 13.53 -44.09 7.98
N GLY A 173 13.17 -45.31 8.36
CA GLY A 173 14.09 -46.44 8.41
C GLY A 173 14.86 -46.53 7.10
N ARG A 174 16.17 -46.26 7.16
CA ARG A 174 17.06 -46.83 6.17
C ARG A 174 17.05 -48.32 6.46
N GLU A 175 16.36 -49.09 5.62
CA GLU A 175 16.59 -50.54 5.56
C GLU A 175 18.11 -50.76 5.44
N PRO A 176 18.69 -51.69 6.21
CA PRO A 176 20.07 -52.04 6.02
C PRO A 176 20.22 -52.57 4.59
N SER A 177 21.11 -51.97 3.82
CA SER A 177 21.54 -52.50 2.53
C SER A 177 22.12 -53.89 2.78
N ASN A 178 21.32 -54.93 2.56
CA ASN A 178 21.83 -56.29 2.53
C ASN A 178 22.87 -56.36 1.42
N ALA A 179 24.09 -56.71 1.85
CA ALA A 179 25.19 -57.07 1.00
C ALA A 179 24.75 -58.17 0.02
N TRP A 180 24.89 -57.88 -1.27
CA TRP A 180 25.02 -58.91 -2.29
C TRP A 180 26.49 -58.91 -2.70
N PHE A 181 27.21 -59.93 -2.20
CA PHE A 181 28.31 -60.52 -2.95
C PHE A 181 27.78 -61.17 -4.22
#